data_AF-A0A9C8Q4P9-F1
#
_entry.id   AF-A0A9C8Q4P9-F1
#
_cell.length_a   1.000
_cell.length_b   1.000
_cell.length_c   1.000
_cell.angle_alpha   90.00
_cell.angle_beta   90.00
_cell.angle_gamma   90.00
#
_symmetry.space_group_name_H-M   'P 1'
#
loop_
_entity.id
_entity.type
_entity.pdbx_description
1 polymer ?
#
loop_
_entity_poly.entity_id
_entity_poly.type
_entity_poly.pdbx_seq_one_letter_code
_entity_poly.pdbx_strand_id
1 'polypeptide(L)'
;MNDRRPVASLWIGEKLHYLNQLCLKSHVVAGHKTILYCADKVDNAPEGVEVRPASEIMEIDRALVEATSASFLSNVFRYKMIQKTGAIWIDCDAFCHQPFPEDEEYIFGRHGMSGALNCGVVGLPQECELMDQLLDYYDNLPDYPAWWNKNQRKKYDRQDPKLSHAHRIYNAERTAFGPQAFTYFAKQTGQYDKASEREVLYPVPFQLNDIFYDPYGRVEGHFTDKTLSVHLYTNGTKPWWEKNEPLPGSYAARMCEKIGIDPSKALR
;
A
#
# COMPACT_ATOMS: atom_id res chain seq x y z
N MET A 1 -17.64 -22.35 -5.85
CA MET A 1 -16.40 -21.60 -5.57
C MET A 1 -16.88 -20.30 -4.98
N ASN A 2 -16.59 -20.03 -3.70
CA ASN A 2 -16.94 -18.73 -3.12
C ASN A 2 -15.91 -17.74 -3.68
N ASP A 3 -16.32 -16.95 -4.68
CA ASP A 3 -15.49 -15.86 -5.19
C ASP A 3 -15.36 -14.82 -4.07
N ARG A 4 -14.17 -14.75 -3.47
CA ARG A 4 -13.83 -13.74 -2.47
C ARG A 4 -13.76 -12.37 -3.12
N ARG A 5 -14.06 -11.31 -2.35
CA ARG A 5 -13.96 -9.92 -2.80
C ARG A 5 -12.60 -9.69 -3.49
N PRO A 6 -12.57 -9.17 -4.72
CA PRO A 6 -11.32 -8.97 -5.45
C PRO A 6 -10.37 -8.05 -4.67
N VAL A 7 -9.08 -8.30 -4.83
CA VAL A 7 -8.00 -7.40 -4.39
C VAL A 7 -7.29 -6.83 -5.59
N ALA A 8 -6.80 -5.60 -5.49
CA ALA A 8 -6.07 -4.96 -6.57
C ALA A 8 -4.91 -4.07 -6.09
N SER A 9 -3.89 -3.94 -6.92
CA SER A 9 -2.71 -3.10 -6.68
C SER A 9 -2.30 -2.32 -7.93
N LEU A 10 -1.37 -1.39 -7.77
CA LEU A 10 -0.72 -0.64 -8.85
C LEU A 10 0.78 -0.95 -8.86
N TRP A 11 1.32 -1.17 -10.05
CA TRP A 11 2.75 -1.26 -10.29
C TRP A 11 3.21 -0.23 -11.33
N ILE A 12 4.29 0.48 -11.01
CA ILE A 12 4.96 1.43 -11.89
C ILE A 12 6.41 0.95 -12.01
N GLY A 13 6.80 0.51 -13.20
CA GLY A 13 8.04 -0.18 -13.47
C GLY A 13 7.85 -1.48 -14.25
N GLU A 14 8.93 -1.99 -14.83
CA GLU A 14 8.88 -3.08 -15.81
C GLU A 14 8.99 -4.49 -15.19
N LYS A 15 9.46 -4.57 -13.94
CA LYS A 15 9.75 -5.86 -13.28
C LYS A 15 9.36 -5.83 -11.81
N LEU A 16 8.64 -6.87 -11.36
CA LEU A 16 8.36 -7.11 -9.95
C LEU A 16 9.54 -7.75 -9.25
N HIS A 17 9.86 -7.26 -8.05
CA HIS A 17 10.76 -7.95 -7.12
C HIS A 17 10.08 -9.19 -6.53
N TYR A 18 10.85 -10.17 -6.04
CA TYR A 18 10.30 -11.42 -5.50
C TYR A 18 9.32 -11.20 -4.34
N LEU A 19 9.52 -10.18 -3.50
CA LEU A 19 8.57 -9.86 -2.43
C LEU A 19 7.22 -9.36 -2.97
N ASN A 20 7.23 -8.63 -4.09
CA ASN A 20 5.98 -8.18 -4.70
C ASN A 20 5.24 -9.36 -5.31
N GLN A 21 5.98 -10.27 -5.95
CA GLN A 21 5.43 -11.54 -6.44
C GLN A 21 4.85 -12.38 -5.29
N LEU A 22 5.58 -12.51 -4.18
CA LEU A 22 5.15 -13.22 -2.99
C LEU A 22 3.83 -12.66 -2.44
N CYS A 23 3.75 -11.35 -2.23
CA CYS A 23 2.55 -10.73 -1.69
C CYS A 23 1.36 -10.90 -2.65
N LEU A 24 1.51 -10.59 -3.94
CA LEU A 24 0.42 -10.76 -4.90
C LEU A 24 -0.06 -12.22 -4.99
N LYS A 25 0.87 -13.19 -5.08
CA LYS A 25 0.52 -14.61 -5.15
C LYS A 25 -0.14 -15.12 -3.86
N SER A 26 0.20 -14.56 -2.70
CA SER A 26 -0.43 -14.95 -1.42
C SER A 26 -1.95 -14.70 -1.41
N HIS A 27 -2.42 -13.63 -2.05
CA HIS A 27 -3.86 -13.34 -2.18
C HIS A 27 -4.57 -14.30 -3.13
N VAL A 28 -3.91 -14.69 -4.23
CA VAL A 28 -4.40 -15.74 -5.14
C VAL A 28 -4.57 -17.06 -4.39
N VAL A 29 -3.58 -17.46 -3.60
CA VAL A 29 -3.61 -18.69 -2.78
C VAL A 29 -4.72 -18.63 -1.73
N ALA A 30 -5.00 -17.45 -1.17
CA ALA A 30 -6.10 -17.23 -0.23
C ALA A 30 -7.50 -17.24 -0.89
N GLY A 31 -7.56 -17.29 -2.22
CA GLY A 31 -8.80 -17.38 -3.00
C GLY A 31 -9.36 -16.05 -3.48
N HIS A 32 -8.62 -14.95 -3.34
CA HIS A 32 -9.02 -13.67 -3.92
C HIS A 32 -8.71 -13.62 -5.41
N LYS A 33 -9.63 -13.03 -6.19
CA LYS A 33 -9.27 -12.53 -7.52
C LYS A 33 -8.26 -11.39 -7.34
N THR A 34 -7.02 -11.58 -7.79
CA THR A 34 -5.94 -10.60 -7.63
C THR A 34 -5.64 -9.89 -8.95
N ILE A 35 -5.78 -8.57 -8.96
CA ILE A 35 -5.56 -7.72 -10.15
C ILE A 35 -4.34 -6.82 -9.93
N LEU A 36 -3.41 -6.80 -10.87
CA LEU A 36 -2.29 -5.87 -10.89
C LEU A 36 -2.47 -4.89 -12.04
N TYR A 37 -2.79 -3.63 -11.71
CA TYR A 37 -2.78 -2.56 -12.69
C TYR A 37 -1.33 -2.09 -12.91
N CYS A 38 -0.90 -2.02 -14.16
CA CYS A 38 0.47 -1.65 -14.51
C CYS A 38 0.51 -0.39 -15.38
N ALA A 39 1.45 0.50 -15.08
CA ALA A 39 1.79 1.63 -15.96
C ALA A 39 2.70 1.21 -17.14
N ASP A 40 3.44 0.12 -16.97
CA ASP A 40 4.38 -0.45 -17.94
C ASP A 40 4.01 -1.91 -18.24
N LYS A 41 4.61 -2.49 -19.28
CA LYS A 41 4.49 -3.94 -19.52
C LYS A 41 5.28 -4.69 -18.43
N VAL A 42 4.61 -5.57 -17.69
CA VAL A 42 5.21 -6.41 -16.65
C VAL A 42 5.08 -7.88 -17.04
N ASP A 43 6.20 -8.51 -17.37
CA ASP A 43 6.23 -9.89 -17.89
C ASP A 43 6.43 -10.95 -16.80
N ASN A 44 6.70 -10.54 -15.55
CA ASN A 44 7.01 -11.45 -14.44
C ASN A 44 5.99 -11.42 -13.30
N ALA A 45 4.73 -11.10 -13.60
CA ALA A 45 3.64 -11.26 -12.65
C ALA A 45 3.43 -12.76 -12.30
N PRO A 46 3.17 -13.11 -11.03
CA PRO A 46 2.91 -14.50 -10.65
C PRO A 46 1.68 -15.09 -11.33
N GLU A 47 1.69 -16.40 -11.56
CA GLU A 47 0.52 -17.12 -12.07
C GLU A 47 -0.73 -16.85 -11.22
N GLY A 48 -1.87 -16.61 -11.88
CA GLY A 48 -3.16 -16.31 -11.24
C GLY A 48 -3.37 -14.84 -10.91
N VAL A 49 -2.35 -13.98 -11.05
CA VAL A 49 -2.51 -12.53 -11.01
C VAL A 49 -2.96 -12.04 -12.38
N GLU A 50 -4.09 -11.34 -12.41
CA GLU A 50 -4.61 -10.71 -13.64
C GLU A 50 -3.92 -9.35 -13.85
N VAL A 51 -3.15 -9.20 -14.92
CA VAL A 51 -2.47 -7.94 -15.27
C VAL A 51 -3.37 -7.10 -16.16
N ARG A 52 -3.55 -5.82 -15.82
CA ARG A 52 -4.37 -4.85 -16.56
C ARG A 52 -3.64 -3.51 -16.75
N PRO A 53 -3.92 -2.75 -17.81
CA PRO A 53 -3.38 -1.41 -17.95
C PRO A 53 -3.95 -0.45 -16.89
N ALA A 54 -3.10 0.36 -16.27
CA ALA A 54 -3.53 1.36 -15.29
C ALA A 54 -4.51 2.40 -15.85
N SER A 55 -4.49 2.66 -17.17
CA SER A 55 -5.44 3.52 -17.87
C SER A 55 -6.90 3.05 -17.80
N GLU A 56 -7.15 1.78 -17.43
CA GLU A 56 -8.51 1.34 -17.09
C GLU A 56 -9.08 2.06 -15.87
N ILE A 57 -8.24 2.58 -14.97
CA ILE A 57 -8.66 3.34 -13.79
C ILE A 57 -8.40 4.83 -13.97
N MET A 58 -7.17 5.21 -14.31
CA MET A 58 -6.78 6.59 -14.57
C MET A 58 -5.52 6.66 -15.45
N GLU A 59 -5.41 7.72 -16.24
CA GLU A 59 -4.18 8.01 -16.97
C GLU A 59 -3.02 8.30 -16.02
N ILE A 60 -1.86 7.73 -16.33
CA ILE A 60 -0.64 7.90 -15.54
C ILE A 60 0.23 8.98 -16.18
N ASP A 61 0.26 10.17 -15.58
CA ASP A 61 1.16 11.25 -15.99
C ASP A 61 2.59 10.98 -15.50
N ARG A 62 3.47 10.56 -16.41
CA ARG A 62 4.88 10.27 -16.09
C ARG A 62 5.66 11.51 -15.67
N ALA A 63 5.35 12.69 -16.22
CA ALA A 63 6.03 13.92 -15.83
C ALA A 63 5.70 14.28 -14.37
N LEU A 64 4.44 14.06 -13.97
CA LEU A 64 4.01 14.20 -12.57
C LEU A 64 4.67 13.15 -11.67
N VAL A 65 4.83 11.90 -12.13
CA VAL A 65 5.54 10.85 -11.37
C VAL A 65 7.02 11.20 -11.16
N GLU A 66 7.71 11.65 -12.21
CA GLU A 66 9.12 12.08 -12.14
C GLU A 66 9.31 13.27 -11.21
N ALA A 67 8.36 14.20 -11.20
CA ALA A 67 8.42 15.40 -10.38
C ALA A 67 7.89 15.20 -8.94
N THR A 68 7.18 14.10 -8.66
CA THR A 68 6.75 13.68 -7.32
C THR A 68 7.36 12.34 -6.93
N SER A 69 6.54 11.28 -6.92
CA SER A 69 6.91 9.90 -6.69
C SER A 69 5.77 8.97 -7.10
N ALA A 70 6.11 7.70 -7.30
CA ALA A 70 5.13 6.63 -7.42
C ALA A 70 4.14 6.58 -6.24
N SER A 71 4.60 6.89 -5.01
CA SER A 71 3.72 6.84 -3.83
C SER A 71 2.64 7.91 -3.83
N PHE A 72 2.89 9.09 -4.43
CA PHE A 72 1.86 10.12 -4.59
C PHE A 72 0.72 9.60 -5.47
N LEU A 73 1.07 9.08 -6.65
CA LEU A 73 0.13 8.56 -7.63
C LEU A 73 -0.65 7.34 -7.11
N SER A 74 0.01 6.42 -6.39
CA SER A 74 -0.65 5.27 -5.79
C SER A 74 -1.77 5.65 -4.84
N ASN A 75 -1.70 6.81 -4.17
CA ASN A 75 -2.79 7.23 -3.28
C ASN A 75 -4.05 7.63 -4.06
N VAL A 76 -3.92 8.40 -5.15
CA VAL A 76 -5.07 8.78 -6.00
C VAL A 76 -5.65 7.55 -6.69
N PHE A 77 -4.76 6.75 -7.29
CA PHE A 77 -5.14 5.55 -8.02
C PHE A 77 -5.92 4.60 -7.13
N ARG A 78 -5.48 4.39 -5.88
CA ARG A 78 -6.17 3.56 -4.88
C ARG A 78 -7.64 3.92 -4.77
N TYR A 79 -7.95 5.19 -4.52
CA TYR A 79 -9.32 5.63 -4.29
C TYR A 79 -10.18 5.53 -5.55
N LYS A 80 -9.65 5.94 -6.71
CA LYS A 80 -10.35 5.79 -8.01
C LYS A 80 -10.60 4.32 -8.35
N MET A 81 -9.64 3.44 -8.05
CA MET A 81 -9.76 2.00 -8.25
C MET A 81 -10.86 1.41 -7.36
N ILE A 82 -10.86 1.71 -6.06
CA ILE A 82 -11.87 1.24 -5.11
C ILE A 82 -13.26 1.74 -5.54
N GLN A 83 -13.42 3.04 -5.82
CA GLN A 83 -14.70 3.61 -6.27
C GLN A 83 -15.21 2.93 -7.54
N LYS A 84 -14.35 2.69 -8.53
CA LYS A 84 -14.75 2.12 -9.81
C LYS A 84 -15.07 0.62 -9.76
N THR A 85 -14.38 -0.13 -8.90
CA THR A 85 -14.39 -1.62 -8.97
C THR A 85 -14.94 -2.30 -7.73
N GLY A 86 -14.96 -1.61 -6.59
CA GLY A 86 -15.29 -2.21 -5.28
C GLY A 86 -14.22 -3.17 -4.76
N ALA A 87 -13.08 -3.34 -5.42
CA ALA A 87 -11.99 -4.19 -4.95
C ALA A 87 -11.29 -3.60 -3.71
N ILE A 88 -10.66 -4.47 -2.92
CA ILE A 88 -9.81 -4.06 -1.80
C ILE A 88 -8.45 -3.67 -2.37
N TRP A 89 -7.97 -2.47 -2.05
CA TRP A 89 -6.60 -2.10 -2.36
C TRP A 89 -5.62 -2.86 -1.47
N ILE A 90 -4.56 -3.36 -2.09
CA ILE A 90 -3.37 -3.87 -1.40
C ILE A 90 -2.12 -3.21 -1.98
N ASP A 91 -1.19 -2.78 -1.14
CA ASP A 91 0.16 -2.46 -1.61
C ASP A 91 0.83 -3.76 -2.10
N CYS A 92 1.74 -3.63 -3.06
CA CYS A 92 2.46 -4.78 -3.61
C CYS A 92 3.33 -5.51 -2.57
N ASP A 93 3.51 -4.98 -1.37
CA ASP A 93 4.22 -5.61 -0.26
C ASP A 93 3.33 -5.94 0.95
N ALA A 94 2.01 -6.03 0.76
CA ALA A 94 1.05 -6.51 1.75
C ALA A 94 0.77 -8.02 1.57
N PHE A 95 1.43 -8.85 2.39
CA PHE A 95 1.28 -10.31 2.35
C PHE A 95 -0.06 -10.74 2.98
N CYS A 96 -0.81 -11.59 2.28
CA CYS A 96 -2.04 -12.20 2.77
C CYS A 96 -1.72 -13.35 3.72
N HIS A 97 -1.85 -13.10 5.03
CA HIS A 97 -1.71 -14.16 6.04
C HIS A 97 -2.97 -15.01 6.15
N GLN A 98 -4.13 -14.34 6.13
CA GLN A 98 -5.46 -14.94 6.09
C GLN A 98 -6.32 -14.15 5.10
N PRO A 99 -7.31 -14.80 4.46
CA PRO A 99 -8.19 -14.11 3.53
C PRO A 99 -8.98 -12.99 4.22
N PHE A 100 -9.29 -11.94 3.48
CA PHE A 100 -10.10 -10.85 3.99
C PHE A 100 -11.58 -11.28 4.16
N PRO A 101 -12.29 -10.72 5.17
CA PRO A 101 -13.71 -11.02 5.39
C PRO A 101 -14.59 -10.46 4.27
N GLU A 102 -15.65 -11.19 3.92
CA GLU A 102 -16.58 -10.84 2.83
C GLU A 102 -17.70 -9.89 3.29
N ASP A 103 -18.00 -9.90 4.59
CA ASP A 103 -19.08 -9.14 5.23
C ASP A 103 -18.61 -7.78 5.78
N GLU A 104 -17.34 -7.43 5.60
CA GLU A 104 -16.79 -6.13 6.01
C GLU A 104 -16.57 -5.20 4.82
N GLU A 105 -17.27 -4.06 4.83
CA GLU A 105 -17.09 -3.03 3.80
C GLU A 105 -15.83 -2.18 4.03
N TYR A 106 -15.50 -1.94 5.31
CA TYR A 106 -14.40 -1.10 5.76
C TYR A 106 -13.24 -1.97 6.24
N ILE A 107 -12.19 -2.07 5.42
CA ILE A 107 -11.00 -2.88 5.71
C ILE A 107 -9.78 -1.97 5.66
N PHE A 108 -9.45 -1.34 6.76
CA PHE A 108 -8.23 -0.54 6.93
C PHE A 108 -7.87 -0.49 8.41
N GLY A 109 -6.62 -0.15 8.71
CA GLY A 109 -6.09 -0.34 10.06
C GLY A 109 -5.21 0.80 10.54
N ARG A 110 -5.14 0.91 11.86
CA ARG A 110 -4.20 1.79 12.55
C ARG A 110 -2.77 1.26 12.39
N HIS A 111 -1.83 2.19 12.38
CA HIS A 111 -0.40 1.93 12.29
C HIS A 111 0.36 2.78 13.31
N GLY A 112 1.45 2.19 13.84
CA GLY A 112 2.28 2.80 14.86
C GLY A 112 1.55 3.08 16.18
N MET A 113 2.21 3.81 17.08
CA MET A 113 1.66 4.14 18.40
C MET A 113 0.80 5.42 18.41
N SER A 114 0.82 6.21 17.33
CA SER A 114 0.12 7.50 17.25
C SER A 114 -1.32 7.40 16.74
N GLY A 115 -1.80 6.19 16.40
CA GLY A 115 -3.13 5.99 15.82
C GLY A 115 -3.30 6.58 14.43
N ALA A 116 -2.21 6.68 13.63
CA ALA A 116 -2.36 7.05 12.22
C ALA A 116 -2.91 5.85 11.44
N LEU A 117 -3.77 6.06 10.45
CA LEU A 117 -4.16 5.02 9.51
C LEU A 117 -3.02 4.77 8.52
N ASN A 118 -2.83 3.52 8.11
CA ASN A 118 -1.97 3.16 7.00
C ASN A 118 -2.84 2.78 5.78
N CYS A 119 -2.31 3.06 4.60
CA CYS A 119 -3.00 2.86 3.33
C CYS A 119 -2.54 1.60 2.58
N GLY A 120 -1.77 0.72 3.21
CA GLY A 120 -1.25 -0.51 2.62
C GLY A 120 -2.30 -1.57 2.34
N VAL A 121 -3.41 -1.56 3.08
CA VAL A 121 -4.62 -2.33 2.80
C VAL A 121 -5.81 -1.41 3.05
N VAL A 122 -6.65 -1.22 2.02
CA VAL A 122 -7.82 -0.32 2.08
C VAL A 122 -9.01 -0.92 1.31
N GLY A 123 -10.02 -1.35 2.04
CA GLY A 123 -11.37 -1.58 1.55
C GLY A 123 -12.30 -0.48 2.08
N LEU A 124 -13.08 0.11 1.19
CA LEU A 124 -14.14 1.07 1.51
C LEU A 124 -15.38 0.70 0.67
N PRO A 125 -16.59 1.14 1.06
CA PRO A 125 -17.72 1.22 0.14
C PRO A 125 -17.34 2.05 -1.10
N GLN A 126 -17.91 1.71 -2.26
CA GLN A 126 -17.66 2.45 -3.50
C GLN A 126 -18.10 3.92 -3.41
N GLU A 127 -19.15 4.17 -2.65
CA GLU A 127 -19.70 5.49 -2.38
C GLU A 127 -19.75 5.69 -0.85
N CYS A 128 -18.93 6.60 -0.33
CA CYS A 128 -19.01 7.05 1.05
C CYS A 128 -18.35 8.42 1.19
N GLU A 129 -18.78 9.19 2.20
CA GLU A 129 -18.30 10.55 2.44
C GLU A 129 -16.76 10.62 2.59
N LEU A 130 -16.14 9.58 3.17
CA LEU A 130 -14.69 9.49 3.27
C LEU A 130 -14.02 9.43 1.89
N MET A 131 -14.55 8.62 0.97
CA MET A 131 -14.04 8.53 -0.40
C MET A 131 -14.16 9.89 -1.10
N ASP A 132 -15.30 10.57 -0.94
CA ASP A 132 -15.56 11.87 -1.55
C ASP A 132 -14.57 12.93 -1.06
N GLN A 133 -14.34 13.04 0.26
CA GLN A 133 -13.39 14.00 0.81
C GLN A 133 -11.94 13.69 0.41
N LEU A 134 -11.58 12.40 0.31
CA LEU A 134 -10.24 12.00 -0.12
C LEU A 134 -10.01 12.40 -1.57
N LEU A 135 -10.94 12.12 -2.47
CA LEU A 135 -10.85 12.50 -3.89
C LEU A 135 -10.88 14.02 -4.07
N ASP A 136 -11.78 14.72 -3.37
CA ASP A 136 -11.88 16.19 -3.41
C ASP A 136 -10.57 16.86 -2.98
N TYR A 137 -9.90 16.35 -1.95
CA TYR A 137 -8.60 16.89 -1.52
C TYR A 137 -7.54 16.84 -2.63
N TYR A 138 -7.58 15.84 -3.51
CA TYR A 138 -6.66 15.78 -4.66
C TYR A 138 -7.04 16.74 -5.78
N ASP A 139 -8.33 16.83 -6.08
CA ASP A 139 -8.83 17.65 -7.18
C ASP A 139 -8.84 19.14 -6.81
N ASN A 140 -9.01 19.46 -5.53
CA ASN A 140 -9.17 20.80 -4.97
C ASN A 140 -8.21 21.04 -3.78
N LEU A 141 -6.92 21.09 -4.08
CA LEU A 141 -5.89 21.27 -3.05
C LEU A 141 -6.05 22.59 -2.28
N PRO A 142 -6.08 22.57 -0.93
CA PRO A 142 -6.05 23.78 -0.13
C PRO A 142 -4.65 24.42 -0.17
N ASP A 143 -4.53 25.71 0.19
CA ASP A 143 -3.23 26.39 0.34
C ASP A 143 -2.26 25.59 1.23
N TYR A 144 -2.79 25.03 2.31
CA TYR A 144 -2.08 24.10 3.17
C TYR A 144 -3.05 23.03 3.69
N PRO A 145 -2.58 21.78 3.85
CA PRO A 145 -3.33 20.76 4.56
C PRO A 145 -3.72 21.21 5.97
N ALA A 146 -4.99 21.01 6.34
CA ALA A 146 -5.55 21.55 7.58
C ALA A 146 -4.85 21.01 8.84
N TRP A 147 -4.30 19.80 8.78
CA TRP A 147 -3.57 19.15 9.88
C TRP A 147 -2.10 19.56 10.00
N TRP A 148 -1.59 20.45 9.13
CA TRP A 148 -0.19 20.84 9.17
C TRP A 148 0.16 21.84 10.25
N ASN A 149 1.26 21.56 10.94
CA ASN A 149 1.88 22.46 11.90
C ASN A 149 2.72 23.56 11.22
N LYS A 150 3.19 24.53 12.02
CA LYS A 150 4.00 25.66 11.53
C LYS A 150 5.28 25.23 10.80
N ASN A 151 5.90 24.12 11.19
CA ASN A 151 7.15 23.66 10.57
C ASN A 151 6.90 23.11 9.16
N GLN A 152 5.81 22.36 8.94
CA GLN A 152 5.44 21.86 7.61
C GLN A 152 5.09 23.01 6.66
N ARG A 153 4.33 24.00 7.12
CA ARG A 153 4.03 25.23 6.36
C ARG A 153 5.32 25.97 5.97
N LYS A 154 6.24 26.14 6.93
CA LYS A 154 7.56 26.75 6.66
C LYS A 154 8.40 25.97 5.66
N LYS A 155 8.35 24.63 5.66
CA LYS A 155 9.02 23.80 4.65
C LYS A 155 8.39 24.02 3.26
N TYR A 156 7.07 24.17 3.18
CA TYR A 156 6.37 24.50 1.94
C TYR A 156 6.73 25.90 1.40
N ASP A 157 6.77 26.91 2.27
CA ASP A 157 7.03 28.31 1.90
C ASP A 157 8.45 28.55 1.38
N ARG A 158 9.42 27.73 1.82
CA ARG A 158 10.83 27.83 1.43
C ARG A 158 11.14 27.21 0.07
N GLN A 159 10.20 26.52 -0.55
CA GLN A 159 10.40 25.84 -1.82
C GLN A 159 10.30 26.80 -3.00
N ASP A 160 10.83 26.39 -4.15
CA ASP A 160 10.74 27.15 -5.40
C ASP A 160 9.26 27.33 -5.81
N PRO A 161 8.75 28.57 -5.97
CA PRO A 161 7.37 28.82 -6.37
C PRO A 161 7.04 28.36 -7.80
N LYS A 162 8.05 27.99 -8.61
CA LYS A 162 7.83 27.39 -9.95
C LYS A 162 7.38 25.94 -9.88
N LEU A 163 7.58 25.25 -8.76
CA LEU A 163 7.07 23.90 -8.56
C LEU A 163 5.54 23.94 -8.46
N SER A 164 4.87 22.91 -8.98
CA SER A 164 3.42 22.79 -8.84
C SER A 164 3.02 22.74 -7.36
N HIS A 165 1.79 23.19 -7.07
CA HIS A 165 1.28 23.21 -5.69
C HIS A 165 1.32 21.82 -5.04
N ALA A 166 0.90 20.79 -5.77
CA ALA A 166 0.95 19.39 -5.33
C ALA A 166 2.39 18.94 -5.01
N HIS A 167 3.37 19.28 -5.86
CA HIS A 167 4.78 18.92 -5.62
C HIS A 167 5.29 19.58 -4.34
N ARG A 168 4.96 20.85 -4.13
CA ARG A 168 5.37 21.58 -2.94
C ARG A 168 4.76 20.99 -1.68
N ILE A 169 3.49 20.57 -1.74
CA ILE A 169 2.84 19.88 -0.62
C ILE A 169 3.58 18.58 -0.30
N TYR A 170 3.79 17.73 -1.32
CA TYR A 170 4.43 16.43 -1.17
C TYR A 170 5.87 16.54 -0.63
N ASN A 171 6.66 17.50 -1.13
CA ASN A 171 8.03 17.73 -0.67
C ASN A 171 8.12 18.20 0.78
N ALA A 172 7.14 18.98 1.25
CA ALA A 172 7.12 19.42 2.64
C ALA A 172 6.79 18.27 3.60
N GLU A 173 5.92 17.35 3.16
CA GLU A 173 5.52 16.15 3.90
C GLU A 173 5.01 15.05 2.97
N ARG A 174 5.79 13.98 2.79
CA ARG A 174 5.44 12.88 1.88
C ARG A 174 4.14 12.16 2.26
N THR A 175 3.80 12.16 3.54
CA THR A 175 2.59 11.50 4.07
C THR A 175 1.32 12.35 3.91
N ALA A 176 1.42 13.58 3.41
CA ALA A 176 0.29 14.52 3.26
C ALA A 176 -0.78 14.05 2.27
N PHE A 177 -0.48 13.10 1.39
CA PHE A 177 -1.45 12.52 0.46
C PHE A 177 -1.89 11.11 0.88
N GLY A 178 -1.00 10.37 1.54
CA GLY A 178 -1.32 9.02 2.03
C GLY A 178 -1.86 9.03 3.46
N PRO A 179 -1.10 8.47 4.43
CA PRO A 179 -1.57 8.27 5.81
C PRO A 179 -2.16 9.49 6.51
N GLN A 180 -1.62 10.70 6.32
CA GLN A 180 -2.13 11.87 7.03
C GLN A 180 -3.50 12.31 6.53
N ALA A 181 -3.67 12.42 5.21
CA ALA A 181 -4.97 12.74 4.61
C ALA A 181 -6.01 11.69 4.98
N PHE A 182 -5.65 10.41 4.84
CA PHE A 182 -6.56 9.31 5.19
C PHE A 182 -7.01 9.36 6.65
N THR A 183 -6.06 9.56 7.57
CA THR A 183 -6.37 9.68 9.00
C THR A 183 -7.23 10.90 9.31
N TYR A 184 -6.93 12.05 8.69
CA TYR A 184 -7.64 13.29 8.93
C TYR A 184 -9.09 13.19 8.46
N PHE A 185 -9.31 12.82 7.19
CA PHE A 185 -10.65 12.73 6.64
C PHE A 185 -11.46 11.62 7.31
N ALA A 186 -10.87 10.46 7.62
CA ALA A 186 -11.59 9.41 8.36
C ALA A 186 -12.08 9.88 9.74
N LYS A 187 -11.35 10.80 10.39
CA LYS A 187 -11.80 11.42 11.64
C LYS A 187 -12.90 12.45 11.41
N GLN A 188 -12.82 13.25 10.34
CA GLN A 188 -13.85 14.24 10.02
C GLN A 188 -15.19 13.59 9.69
N THR A 189 -15.17 12.48 8.94
CA THR A 189 -16.36 11.78 8.48
C THR A 189 -16.85 10.70 9.46
N GLY A 190 -16.10 10.45 10.55
CA GLY A 190 -16.47 9.52 11.62
C GLY A 190 -16.14 8.05 11.36
N GLN A 191 -15.53 7.68 10.24
CA GLN A 191 -15.14 6.29 9.95
C GLN A 191 -13.82 5.86 10.60
N TYR A 192 -13.09 6.76 11.28
CA TYR A 192 -11.86 6.38 12.00
C TYR A 192 -12.08 5.24 13.01
N ASP A 193 -13.26 5.16 13.62
CA ASP A 193 -13.62 4.11 14.58
C ASP A 193 -13.89 2.74 13.93
N LYS A 194 -13.99 2.69 12.59
CA LYS A 194 -14.04 1.43 11.82
C LYS A 194 -12.66 0.83 11.58
N ALA A 195 -11.58 1.57 11.87
CA ALA A 195 -10.23 1.06 11.68
C ALA A 195 -9.94 -0.12 12.59
N SER A 196 -9.40 -1.19 12.03
CA SER A 196 -8.89 -2.30 12.81
C SER A 196 -7.70 -1.87 13.66
N GLU A 197 -7.47 -2.60 14.76
CA GLU A 197 -6.23 -2.47 15.51
C GLU A 197 -5.03 -2.94 14.67
N ARG A 198 -3.83 -2.50 15.08
CA ARG A 198 -2.60 -2.65 14.31
C ARG A 198 -2.27 -4.12 14.01
N GLU A 199 -2.53 -5.03 14.94
CA GLU A 199 -2.25 -6.46 14.80
C GLU A 199 -3.04 -7.16 13.69
N VAL A 200 -4.13 -6.56 13.20
CA VAL A 200 -4.97 -7.14 12.15
C VAL A 200 -4.30 -7.03 10.79
N LEU A 201 -3.75 -5.85 10.45
CA LEU A 201 -3.20 -5.59 9.11
C LEU A 201 -1.70 -5.25 9.09
N TYR A 202 -1.16 -4.78 10.21
CA TYR A 202 0.21 -4.25 10.34
C TYR A 202 0.93 -4.78 11.60
N PRO A 203 0.92 -6.10 11.88
CA PRO A 203 1.37 -6.68 13.14
C PRO A 203 2.83 -6.39 13.46
N VAL A 204 3.69 -6.29 12.43
CA VAL A 204 5.10 -5.93 12.58
C VAL A 204 5.26 -4.41 12.41
N PRO A 205 5.86 -3.71 13.40
CA PRO A 205 6.17 -2.29 13.27
C PRO A 205 7.15 -2.03 12.11
N PHE A 206 6.96 -0.92 11.39
CA PHE A 206 7.83 -0.51 10.27
C PHE A 206 9.32 -0.46 10.65
N GLN A 207 9.62 -0.05 11.90
CA GLN A 207 10.97 0.07 12.43
C GLN A 207 11.72 -1.26 12.55
N LEU A 208 11.00 -2.39 12.48
CA LEU A 208 11.56 -3.74 12.61
C LEU A 208 11.66 -4.46 11.26
N ASN A 209 11.53 -3.78 10.13
CA ASN A 209 11.43 -4.41 8.80
C ASN A 209 12.54 -5.43 8.46
N ASP A 210 13.77 -5.27 8.96
CA ASP A 210 14.85 -6.24 8.74
C ASP A 210 14.53 -7.64 9.32
N ILE A 211 13.61 -7.74 10.30
CA ILE A 211 13.23 -9.01 10.93
C ILE A 211 12.67 -10.02 9.94
N PHE A 212 12.11 -9.57 8.82
CA PHE A 212 11.57 -10.46 7.79
C PHE A 212 12.65 -11.31 7.12
N TYR A 213 13.90 -10.85 7.17
CA TYR A 213 15.02 -11.49 6.51
C TYR A 213 16.02 -12.13 7.48
N ASP A 214 15.82 -11.96 8.79
CA ASP A 214 16.62 -12.58 9.83
C ASP A 214 16.07 -13.97 10.19
N PRO A 215 16.83 -15.07 9.99
CA PRO A 215 16.38 -16.42 10.36
C PRO A 215 16.27 -16.65 11.87
N TYR A 216 16.86 -15.76 12.69
CA TYR A 216 16.73 -15.80 14.15
C TYR A 216 15.61 -14.88 14.67
N GLY A 217 15.04 -14.05 13.79
CA GLY A 217 13.91 -13.19 14.08
C GLY A 217 12.60 -13.98 14.25
N ARG A 218 11.78 -13.59 15.23
CA ARG A 218 10.47 -14.20 15.48
C ARG A 218 9.32 -13.31 14.99
N VAL A 219 9.17 -13.22 13.68
CA VAL A 219 8.13 -12.38 13.02
C VAL A 219 6.73 -12.73 13.53
N GLU A 220 6.41 -14.03 13.58
CA GLU A 220 5.10 -14.52 14.04
C GLU A 220 4.82 -14.23 15.51
N GLY A 221 5.84 -13.86 16.30
CA GLY A 221 5.64 -13.38 17.67
C GLY A 221 4.85 -12.06 17.76
N HIS A 222 4.71 -11.35 16.64
CA HIS A 222 3.86 -10.16 16.53
C HIS A 222 2.42 -10.46 16.09
N PHE A 223 2.12 -11.71 15.71
CA PHE A 223 0.84 -12.06 15.12
C PHE A 223 -0.16 -12.44 16.21
N THR A 224 -1.44 -12.34 15.87
CA THR A 224 -2.55 -12.82 16.70
C THR A 224 -3.50 -13.63 15.82
N ASP A 225 -4.49 -14.27 16.43
CA ASP A 225 -5.55 -14.97 15.68
C ASP A 225 -6.35 -14.03 14.76
N LYS A 226 -6.26 -12.71 14.97
CA LYS A 226 -6.91 -11.68 14.16
C LYS A 226 -6.06 -11.19 13.00
N THR A 227 -4.81 -11.62 12.87
CA THR A 227 -3.91 -11.13 11.83
C THR A 227 -4.35 -11.61 10.45
N LEU A 228 -4.69 -10.68 9.56
CA LEU A 228 -5.10 -10.94 8.18
C LEU A 228 -3.98 -10.61 7.19
N SER A 229 -3.26 -9.52 7.42
CA SER A 229 -2.20 -9.04 6.53
C SER A 229 -0.91 -8.77 7.27
N VAL A 230 0.21 -8.93 6.57
CA VAL A 230 1.56 -8.60 7.04
C VAL A 230 2.25 -7.71 6.01
N HIS A 231 2.41 -6.43 6.34
CA HIS A 231 3.10 -5.46 5.48
C HIS A 231 4.62 -5.63 5.60
N LEU A 232 5.30 -5.96 4.49
CA LEU A 232 6.74 -6.25 4.46
C LEU A 232 7.61 -5.00 4.29
N TYR A 233 7.01 -3.82 4.03
CA TYR A 233 7.65 -2.52 3.93
C TYR A 233 8.91 -2.52 3.03
N THR A 234 8.74 -2.95 1.78
CA THR A 234 9.81 -3.00 0.78
C THR A 234 10.50 -1.65 0.59
N ASN A 235 9.78 -0.54 0.73
CA ASN A 235 10.35 0.82 0.67
C ASN A 235 11.35 1.14 1.81
N GLY A 236 11.25 0.46 2.94
CA GLY A 236 12.21 0.59 4.05
C GLY A 236 13.33 -0.44 3.99
N THR A 237 13.22 -1.45 3.13
CA THR A 237 14.17 -2.56 3.05
C THR A 237 15.56 -2.05 2.72
N LYS A 238 16.58 -2.56 3.40
CA LYS A 238 17.97 -2.20 3.11
C LYS A 238 18.31 -2.53 1.65
N PRO A 239 19.07 -1.66 0.93
CA PRO A 239 19.47 -1.91 -0.45
C PRO A 239 20.17 -3.26 -0.70
N TRP A 240 20.70 -3.89 0.35
CA TRP A 240 21.28 -5.22 0.29
C TRP A 240 20.25 -6.29 -0.12
N TRP A 241 19.06 -6.29 0.48
CA TRP A 241 18.04 -7.31 0.22
C TRP A 241 17.36 -7.18 -1.15
N GLU A 242 17.50 -6.03 -1.82
CA GLU A 242 17.03 -5.88 -3.21
C GLU A 242 17.86 -6.72 -4.20
N LYS A 243 19.09 -7.06 -3.82
CA LYS A 243 20.09 -7.72 -4.67
C LYS A 243 20.47 -9.12 -4.19
N ASN A 244 19.90 -9.57 -3.07
CA ASN A 244 20.26 -10.82 -2.44
C ASN A 244 19.00 -11.58 -2.05
N GLU A 245 19.08 -12.90 -2.16
CA GLU A 245 18.03 -13.79 -1.69
C GLU A 245 17.84 -13.67 -0.16
N PRO A 246 16.62 -13.89 0.35
CA PRO A 246 16.39 -13.90 1.80
C PRO A 246 17.19 -15.03 2.44
N LEU A 247 17.74 -14.80 3.64
CA LEU A 247 18.52 -15.84 4.31
C LEU A 247 17.65 -17.10 4.55
N PRO A 248 18.18 -18.32 4.33
CA PRO A 248 17.44 -19.54 4.60
C PRO A 248 16.89 -19.57 6.04
N GLY A 249 15.62 -19.92 6.19
CA GLY A 249 14.91 -19.95 7.49
C GLY A 249 14.28 -18.62 7.91
N SER A 250 14.65 -17.49 7.29
CA SER A 250 13.97 -16.21 7.51
C SER A 250 12.50 -16.27 7.10
N TYR A 251 11.69 -15.35 7.62
CA TYR A 251 10.26 -15.29 7.28
C TYR A 251 10.04 -15.15 5.77
N ALA A 252 10.77 -14.25 5.11
CA ALA A 252 10.69 -14.07 3.66
C ALA A 252 11.04 -15.36 2.90
N ALA A 253 12.10 -16.08 3.30
CA ALA A 253 12.48 -17.34 2.68
C ALA A 253 11.39 -18.41 2.87
N ARG A 254 10.90 -18.59 4.10
CA ARG A 254 9.85 -19.57 4.42
C ARG A 254 8.52 -19.28 3.69
N MET A 255 8.14 -18.01 3.57
CA MET A 255 6.92 -17.64 2.85
C MET A 255 7.09 -17.82 1.34
N CYS A 256 8.28 -17.53 0.77
CA CYS A 256 8.59 -17.84 -0.63
C CYS A 256 8.46 -19.34 -0.90
N GLU A 257 9.05 -20.19 -0.06
CA GLU A 257 8.93 -21.65 -0.16
C GLU A 257 7.46 -22.11 -0.08
N LYS A 258 6.71 -21.61 0.91
CA LYS A 258 5.30 -21.95 1.11
C LYS A 258 4.41 -21.59 -0.08
N ILE A 259 4.66 -20.43 -0.70
CA ILE A 259 3.84 -19.90 -1.81
C ILE A 259 4.35 -20.39 -3.18
N GLY A 260 5.59 -20.89 -3.26
CA GLY A 260 6.22 -21.33 -4.51
C GLY A 260 6.84 -20.19 -5.32
N ILE A 261 7.38 -19.16 -4.64
CA ILE A 261 8.17 -18.10 -5.27
C ILE A 261 9.66 -18.44 -5.16
N ASP A 262 10.38 -18.28 -6.27
CA ASP A 262 11.83 -18.42 -6.34
C ASP A 262 12.49 -17.02 -6.29
N PRO A 263 13.09 -16.61 -5.16
CA PRO A 263 13.66 -15.27 -5.00
C PRO A 263 14.75 -14.95 -6.03
N SER A 264 15.54 -15.95 -6.43
CA SER A 264 16.69 -15.79 -7.34
C SER A 264 16.28 -15.27 -8.72
N LYS A 265 15.03 -15.52 -9.14
CA LYS A 265 14.52 -15.13 -10.47
C LYS A 265 14.04 -13.67 -10.54
N ALA A 266 13.92 -12.99 -9.41
CA ALA A 266 13.26 -11.69 -9.32
C ALA A 266 13.99 -10.70 -8.38
N LEU A 267 15.31 -10.74 -8.38
CA LEU A 267 16.16 -9.68 -7.80
C LEU A 267 16.19 -8.44 -8.73
N ARG A 268 16.51 -7.27 -8.15
CA ARG A 268 16.68 -6.01 -8.88
C ARG A 268 18.05 -5.90 -9.55
#